data_AF-M1QDN6-F1
#
_entry.id   AF-M1QDN6-F1
#
_cell.length_a   1.000
_cell.length_b   1.000
_cell.length_c   1.000
_cell.angle_alpha   90.00
_cell.angle_beta   90.00
_cell.angle_gamma   90.00
#
_symmetry.space_group_name_H-M   'P 1'
#
loop_
_entity.id
_entity.type
_entity.pdbx_description
1 polymer ?
#
loop_
_entity_poly.entity_id
_entity_poly.type
_entity_poly.pdbx_seq_one_letter_code
_entity_poly.pdbx_strand_id
1 'polypeptide(L)'
;IPVTMEIASDLLDRQGPIYREDTAVFVSQSGETADSLSALEYALENGALCVGITNTVGSAIARNTHCGVHINAGAEIGVASTKAYTSQIVVMAMLALAIGGDTISNQARREAIIDGLFELPNKVREVLKLDQTMKDLAQELIAEQSLLVFGRGYNYATALEGALKVKEVALMHSEGILAGEMKHGPLALVDENLPTFVIATRDACFSKQQSVIQQLHGRRSRL
;
A
#
# COMPACT_ATOMS: atom_id res chain seq x y z
N ILE A 1 -11.13 12.03 -11.27
CA ILE A 1 -12.00 10.88 -10.93
C ILE A 1 -11.96 10.73 -9.41
N PRO A 2 -13.11 10.83 -8.72
CA PRO A 2 -13.19 10.54 -7.29
C PRO A 2 -12.81 9.09 -7.01
N VAL A 3 -12.06 8.84 -5.94
CA VAL A 3 -11.66 7.49 -5.51
C VAL A 3 -11.85 7.41 -4.00
N THR A 4 -12.55 6.37 -3.56
CA THR A 4 -12.75 6.05 -2.14
C THR A 4 -12.15 4.68 -1.87
N MET A 5 -11.45 4.54 -0.75
CA MET A 5 -10.91 3.27 -0.28
C MET A 5 -11.73 2.81 0.92
N GLU A 6 -12.15 1.55 0.90
CA GLU A 6 -13.03 0.97 1.91
C GLU A 6 -12.42 -0.32 2.45
N ILE A 7 -12.57 -0.55 3.75
CA ILE A 7 -12.31 -1.87 4.34
C ILE A 7 -13.58 -2.70 4.10
N ALA A 8 -13.42 -3.87 3.47
CA ALA A 8 -14.56 -4.66 3.00
C ALA A 8 -15.58 -5.00 4.11
N SER A 9 -15.09 -5.37 5.30
CA SER A 9 -15.95 -5.63 6.46
C SER A 9 -16.69 -4.39 6.94
N ASP A 10 -16.00 -3.26 7.10
CA ASP A 10 -16.60 -1.99 7.56
C ASP A 10 -17.67 -1.48 6.58
N LEU A 11 -17.42 -1.60 5.26
CA LEU A 11 -18.39 -1.28 4.21
C LEU A 11 -19.69 -2.08 4.37
N LEU A 12 -19.59 -3.37 4.67
CA LEU A 12 -20.73 -4.25 4.86
C LEU A 12 -21.47 -3.94 6.17
N ASP A 13 -20.73 -3.77 7.27
CA ASP A 13 -21.29 -3.48 8.60
C ASP A 13 -22.13 -2.20 8.60
N ARG A 14 -21.65 -1.16 7.91
CA ARG A 14 -22.35 0.12 7.80
C ARG A 14 -23.36 0.20 6.65
N GLN A 15 -23.44 -0.84 5.82
CA GLN A 15 -24.19 -0.84 4.55
C GLN A 15 -23.88 0.41 3.72
N GLY A 16 -22.60 0.63 3.45
CA GLY A 16 -22.14 1.84 2.77
C GLY A 16 -22.74 2.02 1.38
N PRO A 17 -23.04 3.26 0.96
CA PRO A 17 -23.72 3.49 -0.30
C PRO A 17 -22.85 3.07 -1.49
N ILE A 18 -23.41 2.22 -2.35
CA ILE A 18 -22.89 1.85 -3.67
C ILE A 18 -24.01 2.12 -4.67
N TYR A 19 -23.68 2.79 -5.77
CA TYR A 19 -24.64 3.17 -6.81
C TYR A 19 -24.31 2.47 -8.13
N ARG A 20 -25.32 2.39 -9.00
CA ARG A 20 -25.20 1.81 -10.35
C ARG A 20 -24.12 2.48 -11.21
N GLU A 21 -23.82 3.75 -10.96
CA GLU A 21 -22.82 4.52 -11.71
C GLU A 21 -21.39 4.31 -11.18
N ASP A 22 -21.24 3.62 -10.05
CA ASP A 22 -19.95 3.36 -9.44
C ASP A 22 -19.23 2.22 -10.16
N THR A 23 -17.89 2.31 -10.12
CA THR A 23 -17.00 1.20 -10.46
C THR A 23 -16.33 0.71 -9.19
N ALA A 24 -16.68 -0.50 -8.75
CA ALA A 24 -16.13 -1.13 -7.57
C ALA A 24 -14.93 -2.02 -7.95
N VAL A 25 -13.74 -1.70 -7.44
CA VAL A 25 -12.52 -2.46 -7.72
C VAL A 25 -12.16 -3.33 -6.51
N PHE A 26 -12.13 -4.64 -6.72
CA PHE A 26 -11.84 -5.65 -5.70
C PHE A 26 -10.40 -6.15 -5.86
N VAL A 27 -9.55 -5.88 -4.87
CA VAL A 27 -8.14 -6.29 -4.88
C VAL A 27 -7.95 -7.46 -3.92
N SER A 28 -7.59 -8.63 -4.45
CA SER A 28 -7.37 -9.83 -3.61
C SER A 28 -6.35 -10.76 -4.24
N GLN A 29 -5.28 -11.11 -3.51
CA GLN A 29 -4.28 -12.05 -4.01
C GLN A 29 -4.90 -13.42 -4.27
N SER A 30 -5.59 -13.99 -3.27
CA SER A 30 -6.22 -15.31 -3.37
C SER A 30 -7.45 -15.29 -4.27
N GLY A 31 -8.16 -14.16 -4.28
CA GLY A 31 -9.47 -14.04 -4.91
C GLY A 31 -10.58 -14.81 -4.19
N GLU A 32 -10.33 -15.20 -2.94
CA GLU A 32 -11.20 -16.03 -2.09
C GLU A 32 -11.46 -15.41 -0.70
N THR A 33 -10.97 -14.17 -0.44
CA THR A 33 -11.15 -13.50 0.85
C THR A 33 -12.64 -13.27 1.13
N ALA A 34 -13.16 -13.82 2.24
CA ALA A 34 -14.58 -13.85 2.56
C ALA A 34 -15.23 -12.46 2.56
N ASP A 35 -14.69 -11.50 3.34
CA ASP A 35 -15.26 -10.15 3.39
C ASP A 35 -15.25 -9.45 2.02
N SER A 36 -14.20 -9.68 1.22
CA SER A 36 -14.11 -9.11 -0.14
C SER A 36 -15.11 -9.75 -1.10
N LEU A 37 -15.43 -11.04 -0.92
CA LEU A 37 -16.47 -11.72 -1.69
C LEU A 37 -17.87 -11.22 -1.31
N SER A 38 -18.15 -11.06 -0.02
CA SER A 38 -19.42 -10.50 0.44
C SER A 38 -19.59 -9.04 -0.02
N ALA A 39 -18.52 -8.25 0.00
CA ALA A 39 -18.54 -6.89 -0.55
C ALA A 39 -18.77 -6.87 -2.08
N LEU A 40 -18.26 -7.88 -2.80
CA LEU A 40 -18.52 -8.05 -4.23
C LEU A 40 -19.99 -8.37 -4.49
N GLU A 41 -20.56 -9.33 -3.77
CA GLU A 41 -21.99 -9.66 -3.86
C GLU A 41 -22.86 -8.43 -3.59
N TYR A 42 -22.56 -7.69 -2.52
CA TYR A 42 -23.25 -6.44 -2.18
C TYR A 42 -23.16 -5.39 -3.31
N ALA A 43 -21.98 -5.20 -3.90
CA ALA A 43 -21.81 -4.24 -5.01
C ALA A 43 -22.57 -4.66 -6.28
N LEU A 44 -22.63 -5.98 -6.58
CA LEU A 44 -23.39 -6.53 -7.69
C LEU A 44 -24.90 -6.32 -7.49
N GLU A 45 -25.42 -6.56 -6.28
CA GLU A 45 -26.83 -6.33 -5.94
C GLU A 45 -27.24 -4.86 -6.10
N ASN A 46 -26.31 -3.92 -5.83
CA ASN A 46 -26.51 -2.49 -6.05
C ASN A 46 -26.25 -2.04 -7.50
N GLY A 47 -25.90 -2.96 -8.39
CA GLY A 47 -25.77 -2.74 -9.83
C GLY A 47 -24.50 -2.01 -10.27
N ALA A 48 -23.47 -1.94 -9.42
CA ALA A 48 -22.20 -1.30 -9.76
C ALA A 48 -21.35 -2.15 -10.72
N LEU A 49 -20.51 -1.50 -11.52
CA LEU A 49 -19.53 -2.20 -12.35
C LEU A 49 -18.40 -2.75 -11.46
N CYS A 50 -18.42 -4.05 -11.24
CA CYS A 50 -17.41 -4.74 -10.44
C CYS A 50 -16.19 -5.20 -11.26
N VAL A 51 -14.98 -4.83 -10.83
CA VAL A 51 -13.69 -5.16 -11.45
C VAL A 51 -12.82 -5.96 -10.48
N GLY A 52 -12.34 -7.14 -10.87
CA GLY A 52 -11.49 -8.00 -10.03
C GLY A 52 -10.00 -7.89 -10.36
N ILE A 53 -9.17 -7.47 -9.41
CA ILE A 53 -7.71 -7.51 -9.51
C ILE A 53 -7.20 -8.67 -8.66
N THR A 54 -6.84 -9.77 -9.31
CA THR A 54 -6.57 -11.06 -8.65
C THR A 54 -5.27 -11.72 -9.11
N ASN A 55 -4.71 -12.64 -8.31
CA ASN A 55 -3.55 -13.43 -8.71
C ASN A 55 -3.86 -14.93 -8.95
N THR A 56 -5.08 -15.37 -8.63
CA THR A 56 -5.52 -16.76 -8.81
C THR A 56 -6.51 -16.85 -9.95
N VAL A 57 -6.14 -17.55 -11.02
CA VAL A 57 -7.02 -17.77 -12.17
C VAL A 57 -8.24 -18.59 -11.74
N GLY A 58 -9.43 -18.12 -12.12
CA GLY A 58 -10.67 -18.82 -11.85
C GLY A 58 -11.12 -18.79 -10.39
N SER A 59 -10.55 -17.91 -9.54
CA SER A 59 -11.03 -17.70 -8.17
C SER A 59 -12.46 -17.15 -8.14
N ALA A 60 -13.12 -17.20 -6.98
CA ALA A 60 -14.48 -16.70 -6.82
C ALA A 60 -14.63 -15.22 -7.23
N ILE A 61 -13.74 -14.32 -6.77
CA ILE A 61 -13.75 -12.91 -7.19
C ILE A 61 -13.57 -12.80 -8.71
N ALA A 62 -12.57 -13.49 -9.28
CA ALA A 62 -12.28 -13.42 -10.70
C ALA A 62 -13.44 -13.90 -11.60
N ARG A 63 -14.22 -14.89 -11.14
CA ARG A 63 -15.38 -15.42 -11.88
C ARG A 63 -16.61 -14.52 -11.75
N ASN A 64 -16.81 -13.89 -10.60
CA ASN A 64 -18.04 -13.17 -10.29
C ASN A 64 -17.99 -11.67 -10.64
N THR A 65 -16.80 -11.11 -10.90
CA THR A 65 -16.66 -9.73 -11.41
C THR A 65 -16.97 -9.63 -12.91
N HIS A 66 -17.44 -8.47 -13.37
CA HIS A 66 -17.77 -8.24 -14.79
C HIS A 66 -16.53 -8.25 -15.69
N CYS A 67 -15.42 -7.72 -15.18
CA CYS A 67 -14.12 -7.77 -15.82
C CYS A 67 -13.03 -7.79 -14.74
N GLY A 68 -11.78 -8.00 -15.14
CA GLY A 68 -10.70 -8.06 -14.18
C GLY A 68 -9.32 -8.09 -14.81
N VAL A 69 -8.32 -7.96 -13.96
CA VAL A 69 -6.90 -8.06 -14.32
C VAL A 69 -6.27 -9.14 -13.46
N HIS A 70 -5.71 -10.15 -14.12
CA HIS A 70 -4.81 -11.09 -13.46
C HIS A 70 -3.44 -10.44 -13.32
N ILE A 71 -2.95 -10.29 -12.08
CA ILE A 71 -1.70 -9.57 -11.81
C ILE A 71 -0.44 -10.34 -12.25
N ASN A 72 -0.59 -11.63 -12.55
CA ASN A 72 0.46 -12.51 -13.06
C ASN A 72 1.78 -12.49 -12.25
N ALA A 73 1.68 -12.42 -10.92
CA ALA A 73 2.84 -12.46 -10.03
C ALA A 73 3.34 -13.91 -9.81
N GLY A 74 2.63 -14.91 -10.33
CA GLY A 74 2.83 -16.33 -10.04
C GLY A 74 2.41 -16.70 -8.61
N ALA A 75 2.47 -17.99 -8.27
CA ALA A 75 2.03 -18.49 -6.96
C ALA A 75 2.80 -17.86 -5.80
N GLU A 76 2.09 -17.32 -4.80
CA GLU A 76 2.67 -16.77 -3.57
C GLU A 76 2.36 -17.76 -2.45
N ILE A 77 3.41 -18.37 -1.90
CA ILE A 77 3.31 -19.44 -0.89
C ILE A 77 3.46 -18.88 0.53
N GLY A 78 4.22 -17.78 0.68
CA GLY A 78 4.36 -17.10 1.95
C GLY A 78 3.04 -16.47 2.40
N VAL A 79 2.76 -16.54 3.70
CA VAL A 79 1.55 -15.94 4.29
C VAL A 79 1.58 -14.42 4.13
N ALA A 80 2.73 -13.81 4.36
CA ALA A 80 2.92 -12.37 4.15
C ALA A 80 3.06 -12.06 2.66
N SER A 81 2.10 -11.29 2.13
CA SER A 81 2.12 -10.80 0.74
C SER A 81 3.35 -9.93 0.49
N THR A 82 4.01 -10.11 -0.66
CA THR A 82 5.18 -9.33 -1.08
C THR A 82 5.09 -8.93 -2.55
N LYS A 83 5.20 -9.92 -3.45
CA LYS A 83 5.10 -9.71 -4.89
C LYS A 83 3.66 -9.42 -5.33
N ALA A 84 2.66 -9.96 -4.63
CA ALA A 84 1.28 -9.63 -4.93
C ALA A 84 0.99 -8.14 -4.64
N TYR A 85 1.43 -7.61 -3.49
CA TYR A 85 1.29 -6.20 -3.14
C TYR A 85 1.90 -5.26 -4.22
N THR A 86 3.16 -5.49 -4.59
CA THR A 86 3.84 -4.65 -5.58
C THR A 86 3.24 -4.79 -6.98
N SER A 87 2.84 -5.99 -7.39
CA SER A 87 2.18 -6.22 -8.68
C SER A 87 0.79 -5.59 -8.74
N GLN A 88 0.04 -5.58 -7.63
CA GLN A 88 -1.23 -4.87 -7.52
C GLN A 88 -1.05 -3.35 -7.68
N ILE A 89 -0.01 -2.75 -7.09
CA ILE A 89 0.31 -1.33 -7.30
C ILE A 89 0.58 -1.05 -8.78
N VAL A 90 1.36 -1.90 -9.46
CA VAL A 90 1.65 -1.75 -10.90
C VAL A 90 0.36 -1.84 -11.72
N VAL A 91 -0.52 -2.80 -11.43
CA VAL A 91 -1.82 -2.92 -12.11
C VAL A 91 -2.70 -1.70 -11.86
N MET A 92 -2.75 -1.17 -10.64
CA MET A 92 -3.50 0.06 -10.33
C MET A 92 -2.94 1.28 -11.08
N ALA A 93 -1.62 1.37 -11.24
CA ALA A 93 -0.99 2.41 -12.04
C ALA A 93 -1.35 2.27 -13.54
N MET A 94 -1.34 1.04 -14.07
CA MET A 94 -1.75 0.76 -15.46
C MET A 94 -3.24 1.07 -15.68
N LEU A 95 -4.10 0.75 -14.71
CA LEU A 95 -5.52 1.09 -14.74
C LEU A 95 -5.71 2.62 -14.78
N ALA A 96 -4.98 3.36 -13.95
CA ALA A 96 -5.02 4.82 -13.98
C ALA A 96 -4.55 5.41 -15.33
N LEU A 97 -3.52 4.82 -15.95
CA LEU A 97 -3.06 5.22 -17.29
C LEU A 97 -4.09 4.93 -18.38
N ALA A 98 -4.79 3.78 -18.29
CA ALA A 98 -5.82 3.40 -19.24
C ALA A 98 -7.02 4.36 -19.16
N ILE A 99 -7.48 4.68 -17.95
CA ILE A 99 -8.62 5.58 -17.74
C ILE A 99 -8.25 7.04 -18.07
N GLY A 100 -7.02 7.47 -17.79
CA GLY A 100 -6.55 8.83 -18.07
C GLY A 100 -6.10 9.08 -19.51
N GLY A 101 -6.25 8.09 -20.41
CA GLY A 101 -5.55 8.03 -21.69
C GLY A 101 -5.93 9.10 -22.71
N ASP A 102 -7.17 9.58 -22.70
CA ASP A 102 -7.72 10.46 -23.75
C ASP A 102 -7.54 11.96 -23.47
N THR A 103 -6.81 12.33 -22.42
CA THR A 103 -6.60 13.74 -22.05
C THR A 103 -5.25 14.25 -22.54
N ILE A 104 -5.26 15.08 -23.60
CA ILE A 104 -4.05 15.69 -24.19
C ILE A 104 -3.19 16.42 -23.14
N SER A 105 -3.80 17.07 -22.15
CA SER A 105 -3.07 17.83 -21.12
C SER A 105 -2.19 16.98 -20.21
N ASN A 106 -2.35 15.66 -20.21
CA ASN A 106 -1.63 14.74 -19.32
C ASN A 106 -0.56 13.91 -20.03
N GLN A 107 -0.29 14.16 -21.31
CA GLN A 107 0.60 13.31 -22.11
C GLN A 107 2.01 13.19 -21.52
N ALA A 108 2.65 14.30 -21.14
CA ALA A 108 3.99 14.27 -20.54
C ALA A 108 4.01 13.49 -19.20
N ARG A 109 2.94 13.61 -18.39
CA ARG A 109 2.83 12.86 -17.13
C ARG A 109 2.63 11.37 -17.40
N ARG A 110 1.83 11.02 -18.40
CA ARG A 110 1.58 9.64 -18.84
C ARG A 110 2.89 8.98 -19.30
N GLU A 111 3.63 9.64 -20.18
CA GLU A 111 4.93 9.17 -20.68
C GLU A 111 5.92 8.96 -19.53
N ALA A 112 6.05 9.92 -18.61
CA ALA A 112 6.93 9.79 -17.45
C ALA A 112 6.57 8.62 -16.52
N ILE A 113 5.27 8.29 -16.36
CA ILE A 113 4.85 7.12 -15.58
C ILE A 113 5.19 5.83 -16.33
N ILE A 114 4.95 5.77 -17.64
CA ILE A 114 5.29 4.61 -18.47
C ILE A 114 6.79 4.33 -18.43
N ASP A 115 7.63 5.35 -18.61
CA ASP A 115 9.09 5.23 -18.49
C ASP A 115 9.50 4.74 -17.10
N GLY A 116 8.84 5.26 -16.06
CA GLY A 116 9.04 4.81 -14.68
C GLY A 116 8.70 3.34 -14.47
N LEU A 117 7.63 2.84 -15.10
CA LEU A 117 7.24 1.42 -15.05
C LEU A 117 8.24 0.53 -15.81
N PHE A 118 8.77 0.98 -16.95
CA PHE A 118 9.83 0.25 -17.67
C PHE A 118 11.12 0.12 -16.86
N GLU A 119 11.49 1.16 -16.12
CA GLU A 119 12.71 1.18 -15.31
C GLU A 119 12.53 0.52 -13.93
N LEU A 120 11.28 0.29 -13.50
CA LEU A 120 10.96 -0.27 -12.18
C LEU A 120 11.67 -1.60 -11.87
N PRO A 121 11.75 -2.60 -12.79
CA PRO A 121 12.46 -3.84 -12.51
C PRO A 121 13.95 -3.62 -12.21
N ASN A 122 14.61 -2.68 -12.89
CA ASN A 122 16.01 -2.35 -12.62
C ASN A 122 16.15 -1.69 -11.24
N LYS A 123 15.27 -0.74 -10.89
CA LYS A 123 15.25 -0.13 -9.55
C LYS A 123 15.04 -1.16 -8.44
N VAL A 124 14.17 -2.14 -8.65
CA VAL A 124 13.97 -3.24 -7.69
C VAL A 124 15.26 -4.05 -7.52
N ARG A 125 15.96 -4.39 -8.61
CA ARG A 125 17.27 -5.09 -8.53
C ARG A 125 18.30 -4.28 -7.74
N GLU A 126 18.36 -2.97 -7.92
CA GLU A 126 19.27 -2.11 -7.16
C GLU A 126 18.93 -2.10 -5.67
N VAL A 127 17.63 -2.00 -5.30
CA VAL A 127 17.20 -2.06 -3.90
C VAL A 127 17.53 -3.41 -3.26
N LEU A 128 17.38 -4.52 -4.00
CA LEU A 128 17.71 -5.86 -3.50
C LEU A 128 19.20 -6.06 -3.17
N LYS A 129 20.11 -5.21 -3.70
CA LYS A 129 21.52 -5.23 -3.32
C LYS A 129 21.76 -4.77 -1.88
N LEU A 130 20.78 -4.11 -1.26
CA LEU A 130 20.85 -3.67 0.14
C LEU A 130 20.59 -4.79 1.15
N ASP A 131 20.41 -6.05 0.72
CA ASP A 131 20.08 -7.19 1.58
C ASP A 131 21.00 -7.31 2.80
N GLN A 132 22.32 -7.16 2.63
CA GLN A 132 23.24 -7.23 3.76
C GLN A 132 23.04 -6.06 4.74
N THR A 133 22.88 -4.84 4.24
CA THR A 133 22.60 -3.67 5.10
C THR A 133 21.29 -3.83 5.86
N MET A 134 20.26 -4.41 5.23
CA MET A 134 18.99 -4.68 5.90
C MET A 134 19.12 -5.77 6.97
N LYS A 135 19.97 -6.77 6.76
CA LYS A 135 20.30 -7.79 7.78
C LYS A 135 21.02 -7.19 8.97
N ASP A 136 21.98 -6.30 8.74
CA ASP A 136 22.72 -5.63 9.81
C ASP A 136 21.77 -4.74 10.63
N LEU A 137 20.90 -3.97 9.97
CA LEU A 137 19.84 -3.19 10.63
C LEU A 137 18.89 -4.09 11.44
N ALA A 138 18.49 -5.25 10.91
CA ALA A 138 17.64 -6.19 11.64
C ALA A 138 18.32 -6.74 12.91
N GLN A 139 19.64 -6.94 12.89
CA GLN A 139 20.38 -7.35 14.10
C GLN A 139 20.34 -6.28 15.18
N GLU A 140 20.39 -4.99 14.80
CA GLU A 140 20.29 -3.87 15.74
C GLU A 140 18.90 -3.72 16.39
N LEU A 141 17.88 -4.33 15.79
CA LEU A 141 16.48 -4.20 16.20
C LEU A 141 15.92 -5.46 16.85
N ILE A 142 16.71 -6.55 16.93
CA ILE A 142 16.22 -7.86 17.38
C ILE A 142 15.73 -7.86 18.83
N ALA A 143 16.26 -6.97 19.68
CA ALA A 143 15.88 -6.84 21.07
C ALA A 143 14.67 -5.91 21.28
N GLU A 144 14.28 -5.17 20.26
CA GLU A 144 13.25 -4.13 20.36
C GLU A 144 11.86 -4.75 20.42
N GLN A 145 10.99 -4.13 21.21
CA GLN A 145 9.61 -4.61 21.38
C GLN A 145 8.63 -3.82 20.51
N SER A 146 9.01 -2.61 20.08
CA SER A 146 8.15 -1.73 19.30
C SER A 146 8.92 -0.95 18.25
N LEU A 147 8.22 -0.58 17.18
CA LEU A 147 8.77 0.19 16.06
C LEU A 147 7.69 1.14 15.52
N LEU A 148 8.03 2.41 15.36
CA LEU A 148 7.15 3.37 14.66
C LEU A 148 7.65 3.61 13.24
N VAL A 149 6.75 3.63 12.26
CA VAL A 149 7.08 3.92 10.86
C VAL A 149 6.23 5.09 10.39
N PHE A 150 6.86 6.21 10.05
CA PHE A 150 6.19 7.42 9.57
C PHE A 150 6.23 7.53 8.05
N GLY A 151 5.07 7.79 7.45
CA GLY A 151 4.91 7.99 6.01
C GLY A 151 3.95 9.14 5.70
N ARG A 152 4.06 9.72 4.49
CA ARG A 152 3.18 10.81 4.03
C ARG A 152 2.99 10.73 2.52
N GLY A 153 1.82 11.16 2.05
CA GLY A 153 1.48 11.14 0.64
C GLY A 153 1.52 9.70 0.13
N TYR A 154 2.23 9.48 -0.97
CA TYR A 154 2.42 8.13 -1.54
C TYR A 154 3.00 7.13 -0.53
N ASN A 155 3.84 7.58 0.38
CA ASN A 155 4.54 6.70 1.33
C ASN A 155 3.72 6.37 2.58
N TYR A 156 2.50 6.90 2.74
CA TYR A 156 1.67 6.50 3.88
C TYR A 156 1.29 5.02 3.79
N ALA A 157 0.90 4.55 2.61
CA ALA A 157 0.65 3.13 2.37
C ALA A 157 1.90 2.27 2.63
N THR A 158 3.09 2.76 2.28
CA THR A 158 4.36 2.07 2.55
C THR A 158 4.65 1.97 4.05
N ALA A 159 4.34 3.00 4.83
CA ALA A 159 4.50 2.95 6.29
C ALA A 159 3.55 1.93 6.93
N LEU A 160 2.29 1.91 6.50
CA LEU A 160 1.30 0.93 6.95
C LEU A 160 1.72 -0.51 6.60
N GLU A 161 2.10 -0.75 5.34
CA GLU A 161 2.49 -2.08 4.87
C GLU A 161 3.79 -2.54 5.55
N GLY A 162 4.80 -1.67 5.67
CA GLY A 162 6.06 -1.99 6.34
C GLY A 162 5.84 -2.37 7.81
N ALA A 163 5.02 -1.59 8.52
CA ALA A 163 4.62 -1.93 9.88
C ALA A 163 3.85 -3.27 9.92
N LEU A 164 2.93 -3.53 9.01
CA LEU A 164 2.21 -4.80 8.95
C LEU A 164 3.15 -5.99 8.74
N LYS A 165 4.14 -5.90 7.84
CA LYS A 165 5.12 -6.97 7.61
C LYS A 165 5.96 -7.28 8.84
N VAL A 166 6.43 -6.25 9.54
CA VAL A 166 7.17 -6.42 10.81
C VAL A 166 6.28 -7.12 11.85
N LYS A 167 5.00 -6.74 11.94
CA LYS A 167 4.04 -7.34 12.88
C LYS A 167 3.80 -8.82 12.58
N GLU A 168 3.61 -9.17 11.32
CA GLU A 168 3.30 -10.54 10.89
C GLU A 168 4.50 -11.49 11.03
N VAL A 169 5.70 -11.03 10.67
CA VAL A 169 6.87 -11.91 10.53
C VAL A 169 7.79 -11.87 11.75
N ALA A 170 7.99 -10.68 12.33
CA ALA A 170 8.88 -10.51 13.49
C ALA A 170 8.12 -10.54 14.82
N LEU A 171 6.78 -10.51 14.80
CA LEU A 171 5.92 -10.46 16.01
C LEU A 171 6.23 -9.26 16.93
N MET A 172 6.87 -8.23 16.38
CA MET A 172 7.17 -6.98 17.06
C MET A 172 5.97 -6.04 16.94
N HIS A 173 5.70 -5.25 17.98
CA HIS A 173 4.65 -4.24 17.91
C HIS A 173 5.06 -3.08 17.01
N SER A 174 4.63 -3.12 15.75
CA SER A 174 4.92 -2.09 14.76
C SER A 174 3.68 -1.31 14.36
N GLU A 175 3.83 0.01 14.24
CA GLU A 175 2.75 0.92 13.87
C GLU A 175 3.15 1.85 12.73
N GLY A 176 2.34 1.87 11.66
CA GLY A 176 2.48 2.79 10.55
C GLY A 176 1.65 4.03 10.79
N ILE A 177 2.28 5.21 10.82
CA ILE A 177 1.66 6.46 11.24
C ILE A 177 1.75 7.49 10.11
N LEU A 178 0.64 8.20 9.88
CA LEU A 178 0.64 9.35 9.00
C LEU A 178 1.50 10.46 9.62
N ALA A 179 2.60 10.83 8.96
CA ALA A 179 3.58 11.76 9.51
C ALA A 179 3.01 13.16 9.83
N GLY A 180 1.90 13.55 9.18
CA GLY A 180 1.16 14.77 9.52
C GLY A 180 0.50 14.72 10.90
N GLU A 181 0.07 13.54 11.35
CA GLU A 181 -0.60 13.32 12.63
C GLU A 181 0.37 13.14 13.80
N MET A 182 1.68 13.12 13.52
CA MET A 182 2.70 12.88 14.54
C MET A 182 2.53 13.77 15.77
N LYS A 183 2.22 15.07 15.58
CA LYS A 183 2.06 16.03 16.69
C LYS A 183 0.77 15.87 17.50
N HIS A 184 -0.19 15.09 17.01
CA HIS A 184 -1.52 14.97 17.59
C HIS A 184 -1.67 13.78 18.54
N GLY A 185 -0.54 13.26 19.05
CA GLY A 185 -0.51 12.15 20.01
C GLY A 185 0.76 11.30 19.87
N PRO A 186 1.05 10.74 18.68
CA PRO A 186 2.14 9.78 18.48
C PRO A 186 3.53 10.26 18.93
N LEU A 187 3.82 11.55 18.82
CA LEU A 187 5.10 12.13 19.26
C LEU A 187 5.37 11.94 20.76
N ALA A 188 4.33 11.70 21.58
CA ALA A 188 4.49 11.42 23.01
C ALA A 188 5.14 10.07 23.29
N LEU A 189 5.10 9.13 22.35
CA LEU A 189 5.72 7.81 22.46
C LEU A 189 7.21 7.84 22.06
N VAL A 190 7.65 8.88 21.36
CA VAL A 190 9.00 8.95 20.80
C VAL A 190 10.01 9.37 21.87
N ASP A 191 11.01 8.52 22.09
CA ASP A 191 12.17 8.78 22.93
C ASP A 191 13.46 8.19 22.31
N GLU A 192 14.54 8.17 23.07
CA GLU A 192 15.86 7.65 22.64
C GLU A 192 15.94 6.12 22.54
N ASN A 193 14.95 5.39 23.06
CA ASN A 193 14.92 3.93 23.04
C ASN A 193 14.06 3.41 21.90
N LEU A 194 12.91 4.04 21.63
CA LEU A 194 11.95 3.58 20.63
C LEU A 194 12.48 3.80 19.19
N PRO A 195 12.81 2.73 18.45
CA PRO A 195 13.22 2.85 17.07
C PRO A 195 12.10 3.45 16.22
N THR A 196 12.48 4.37 15.34
CA THR A 196 11.55 5.10 14.50
C THR A 196 12.08 5.19 13.08
N PHE A 197 11.29 4.77 12.10
CA PHE A 197 11.62 4.92 10.69
C PHE A 197 10.80 6.03 10.04
N VAL A 198 11.41 6.77 9.12
CA VAL A 198 10.73 7.78 8.31
C VAL A 198 10.98 7.52 6.84
N ILE A 199 9.90 7.36 6.06
CA ILE A 199 9.98 7.19 4.61
C ILE A 199 9.95 8.57 3.93
N ALA A 200 11.11 9.00 3.46
CA ALA A 200 11.32 10.34 2.87
C ALA A 200 11.87 10.26 1.44
N THR A 201 10.95 10.16 0.46
CA THR A 201 11.29 10.24 -0.97
C THR A 201 11.36 11.69 -1.45
N ARG A 202 12.11 11.94 -2.54
CA ARG A 202 12.22 13.27 -3.17
C ARG A 202 10.98 13.60 -4.01
N ASP A 203 9.85 13.78 -3.35
CA ASP A 203 8.58 14.20 -3.95
C ASP A 203 8.10 15.55 -3.39
N ALA A 204 6.88 15.96 -3.74
CA ALA A 204 6.28 17.22 -3.28
C ALA A 204 6.10 17.30 -1.74
N CYS A 205 6.17 16.18 -1.02
CA CYS A 205 6.10 16.11 0.44
C CYS A 205 7.48 16.07 1.11
N PHE A 206 8.59 16.06 0.36
CA PHE A 206 9.94 15.92 0.94
C PHE A 206 10.25 16.97 2.00
N SER A 207 9.97 18.26 1.75
CA SER A 207 10.19 19.34 2.72
C SER A 207 9.39 19.14 4.02
N LYS A 208 8.18 18.59 3.91
CA LYS A 208 7.33 18.27 5.07
C LYS A 208 7.91 17.08 5.85
N GLN A 209 8.46 16.08 5.17
CA GLN A 209 9.13 14.96 5.81
C GLN A 209 10.44 15.38 6.50
N GLN A 210 11.20 16.32 5.92
CA GLN A 210 12.37 16.88 6.58
C GLN A 210 12.01 17.55 7.91
N SER A 211 10.88 18.27 7.96
CA SER A 211 10.38 18.86 9.22
C SER A 211 10.01 17.79 10.26
N VAL A 212 9.48 16.64 9.82
CA VAL A 212 9.20 15.49 10.70
C VAL A 212 10.49 14.92 11.28
N ILE A 213 11.50 14.68 10.44
CA ILE A 213 12.83 14.20 10.86
C ILE A 213 13.46 15.16 11.88
N GLN A 214 13.40 16.47 11.64
CA GLN A 214 13.92 17.48 12.58
C GLN A 214 13.22 17.43 13.95
N GLN A 215 11.91 17.21 13.97
CA GLN A 215 11.14 17.12 15.21
C GLN A 215 11.46 15.85 16.00
N LEU A 216 11.66 14.73 15.30
CA LEU A 216 12.07 13.46 15.90
C LEU A 216 13.48 13.57 16.50
N HIS A 217 14.42 14.22 15.80
CA HIS A 217 15.74 14.54 16.36
C HIS A 217 15.64 15.44 17.60
N GLY A 218 14.72 16.41 17.63
CA GLY A 218 14.47 17.24 18.80
C GLY A 218 14.00 16.44 20.04
N ARG A 219 13.47 15.23 19.84
CA ARG A 219 13.08 14.28 20.88
C ARG A 219 14.12 13.18 21.14
N ARG A 220 15.31 13.28 20.54
CA ARG A 220 16.37 12.27 20.58
C ARG A 220 15.95 10.91 20.03
N SER A 221 14.97 10.89 19.13
CA SER A 221 14.51 9.67 18.49
C SER A 221 15.67 8.87 17.88
N ARG A 222 15.67 7.56 18.10
CA ARG A 222 16.53 6.62 17.38
C ARG A 222 15.97 6.41 15.98
N LEU A 223 16.45 7.22 15.04
CA LEU A 223 16.10 7.24 13.62
C LEU A 223 16.94 6.28 12.77
#